data_AF-A0A6H9YEQ8-F1
#
_entry.id   AF-A0A6H9YEQ8-F1
#
_cell.length_a   1.000
_cell.length_b   1.000
_cell.length_c   1.000
_cell.angle_alpha   90.00
_cell.angle_beta   90.00
_cell.angle_gamma   90.00
#
_symmetry.space_group_name_H-M   'P 1'
#
loop_
_entity.id
_entity.type
_entity.pdbx_description
1 polymer ?
#
loop_
_entity_poly.entity_id
_entity_poly.type
_entity_poly.pdbx_seq_one_letter_code
_entity_poly.pdbx_strand_id
1 'polypeptide(L)'
;MTAEMRTGPGARHSDFRGIDPAALNQLIKQVKDADNAIKSWLNGHRPPPGVSAAGYRQADQVAQWAADQLGMLTRRYNYAITHPDQGGGVDTPPAPPSPGTGTPDPGTPGGGGTPAPVPPPRRKNTVPRGAGDLGGFPNRQAALKAAKADALSVAAALQDRRPVPDSVWKHLKANSDDPDYTEKLYERLGPAGVAGLIEAANGDKAKLKAIQEALGMASHHMTMDVKWLRALLAEADRTGDRPLVVQLLTGADVTQKTREAMGKLGLHPRTRSA
;
A
#
# COMPACT_ATOMS: atom_id res chain seq x y z
N MET A 1 19.96 1.82 -29.53
CA MET A 1 19.08 0.66 -29.42
C MET A 1 19.48 -0.09 -28.16
N THR A 2 18.66 -0.11 -27.11
CA THR A 2 18.83 -1.01 -25.95
C THR A 2 17.45 -1.25 -25.34
N ALA A 3 16.74 -2.19 -25.96
CA ALA A 3 15.50 -2.77 -25.47
C ALA A 3 15.85 -4.09 -24.78
N GLU A 4 16.48 -4.05 -23.61
CA GLU A 4 16.98 -5.27 -22.93
C GLU A 4 16.61 -5.37 -21.44
N MET A 5 15.55 -4.68 -20.99
CA MET A 5 15.00 -4.89 -19.63
C MET A 5 13.69 -5.71 -19.61
N ARG A 6 13.35 -6.41 -20.71
CA ARG A 6 12.15 -7.27 -20.82
C ARG A 6 12.54 -8.71 -21.15
N THR A 7 13.29 -9.38 -20.27
CA THR A 7 13.61 -10.80 -20.46
C THR A 7 13.06 -11.59 -19.27
N GLY A 8 11.80 -11.96 -19.39
CA GLY A 8 11.09 -12.91 -18.53
C GLY A 8 9.76 -13.29 -19.19
N PRO A 9 9.23 -14.52 -19.01
CA PRO A 9 7.97 -14.97 -19.62
C PRO A 9 6.79 -14.01 -19.32
N GLY A 10 6.82 -13.40 -18.14
CA GLY A 10 5.83 -12.44 -17.65
C GLY A 10 5.81 -11.06 -18.33
N ALA A 11 6.91 -10.64 -18.98
CA ALA A 11 7.11 -9.27 -19.46
C ALA A 11 6.17 -8.84 -20.61
N ARG A 12 5.37 -9.77 -21.14
CA ARG A 12 4.37 -9.56 -22.19
C ARG A 12 2.95 -9.35 -21.65
N HIS A 13 2.70 -9.56 -20.35
CA HIS A 13 1.39 -9.34 -19.75
C HIS A 13 1.18 -7.86 -19.40
N SER A 14 -0.02 -7.33 -19.69
CA SER A 14 -0.40 -5.95 -19.39
C SER A 14 -0.39 -5.63 -17.89
N ASP A 15 -0.48 -6.68 -17.06
CA ASP A 15 -0.56 -6.59 -15.61
C ASP A 15 0.78 -6.92 -14.95
N PHE A 16 1.85 -7.15 -15.72
CA PHE A 16 3.19 -7.38 -15.19
C PHE A 16 3.77 -6.08 -14.63
N ARG A 17 3.86 -6.01 -13.31
CA ARG A 17 4.38 -4.85 -12.58
C ARG A 17 5.89 -4.94 -12.39
N GLY A 18 6.45 -6.14 -12.40
CA GLY A 18 7.90 -6.37 -12.25
C GLY A 18 8.42 -5.95 -10.87
N ILE A 19 7.56 -5.98 -9.85
CA ILE A 19 7.90 -5.63 -8.48
C ILE A 19 8.08 -6.93 -7.69
N ASP A 20 9.31 -7.23 -7.29
CA ASP A 20 9.59 -8.27 -6.28
C ASP A 20 9.25 -7.71 -4.89
N PRO A 21 8.21 -8.22 -4.20
CA PRO A 21 7.82 -7.73 -2.88
C PRO A 21 8.90 -7.96 -1.82
N ALA A 22 9.68 -9.04 -1.91
CA ALA A 22 10.72 -9.36 -0.94
C ALA A 22 11.90 -8.38 -1.07
N ALA A 23 12.37 -8.15 -2.30
CA ALA A 23 13.41 -7.16 -2.57
C ALA A 23 12.96 -5.74 -2.19
N LEU A 24 11.71 -5.38 -2.51
CA LEU A 24 11.16 -4.07 -2.15
C LEU A 24 11.03 -3.89 -0.63
N ASN A 25 10.61 -4.93 0.11
CA ASN A 25 10.57 -4.88 1.57
C ASN A 25 11.98 -4.70 2.18
N GLN A 26 12.99 -5.36 1.61
CA GLN A 26 14.37 -5.18 2.03
C GLN A 26 14.87 -3.75 1.76
N LEU A 27 14.55 -3.17 0.61
CA LEU A 27 14.86 -1.77 0.30
C LEU A 27 14.18 -0.80 1.28
N ILE A 28 12.89 -1.00 1.56
CA ILE A 28 12.14 -0.18 2.53
C ILE A 28 12.84 -0.22 3.90
N LYS A 29 13.26 -1.42 4.35
CA LYS A 29 13.99 -1.58 5.60
C LYS A 29 15.32 -0.82 5.58
N GLN A 30 16.12 -0.97 4.52
CA GLN A 30 17.40 -0.27 4.37
C GLN A 30 17.25 1.25 4.39
N VAL A 31 16.26 1.80 3.67
CA VAL A 31 15.98 3.24 3.66
C VAL A 31 15.56 3.74 5.04
N LYS A 32 14.72 2.97 5.76
CA LYS A 32 14.31 3.29 7.13
C LYS A 32 15.49 3.24 8.11
N ASP A 33 16.34 2.24 8.01
CA ASP A 33 17.52 2.09 8.87
C ASP A 33 18.52 3.23 8.62
N ALA A 34 18.70 3.65 7.36
CA ALA A 34 19.52 4.79 6.99
C ALA A 34 18.98 6.12 7.55
N ASP A 35 17.68 6.40 7.40
CA ASP A 35 17.04 7.59 7.97
C ASP A 35 17.23 7.66 9.50
N ASN A 36 17.02 6.54 10.20
CA ASN A 36 17.24 6.45 11.64
C ASN A 36 18.70 6.67 12.03
N ALA A 37 19.65 6.09 11.29
CA ALA A 37 21.08 6.25 11.54
C ALA A 37 21.52 7.72 11.37
N ILE A 38 21.07 8.40 10.31
CA ILE A 38 21.37 9.81 10.07
C ILE A 38 20.79 10.68 11.19
N LYS A 39 19.53 10.48 11.56
CA LYS A 39 18.88 11.23 12.66
C LYS A 39 19.57 11.00 14.00
N SER A 40 19.95 9.76 14.30
CA SER A 40 20.70 9.42 15.51
C SER A 40 22.06 10.13 15.53
N TRP A 41 22.79 10.11 14.42
CA TRP A 41 24.07 10.79 14.28
C TRP A 41 23.93 12.32 14.47
N LEU A 42 22.95 12.95 13.81
CA LEU A 42 22.66 14.38 13.93
C LEU A 42 22.28 14.81 15.35
N ASN A 43 21.59 13.95 16.09
CA ASN A 43 21.23 14.20 17.48
C ASN A 43 22.43 14.07 18.43
N GLY A 44 23.32 13.10 18.17
CA GLY A 44 24.53 12.86 18.97
C GLY A 44 25.69 13.81 18.66
N HIS A 45 25.71 14.42 17.47
CA HIS A 45 26.81 15.27 17.02
C HIS A 45 26.26 16.64 16.62
N ARG A 46 26.39 17.64 17.48
CA ARG A 46 26.10 19.03 17.11
C ARG A 46 27.35 19.70 16.55
N PRO A 47 27.21 20.63 15.58
CA PRO A 47 28.36 21.38 15.07
C PRO A 47 29.03 22.12 16.25
N PRO A 48 30.36 21.97 16.42
CA PRO A 48 31.09 22.75 17.42
C PRO A 48 30.93 24.26 17.18
N PRO A 49 31.04 25.09 18.23
CA PRO A 49 31.01 26.54 18.08
C PRO A 49 32.04 27.02 17.05
N GLY A 50 31.61 27.87 16.11
CA GLY A 50 32.47 28.42 15.05
C GLY A 50 32.67 27.51 13.84
N VAL A 51 32.15 26.27 13.84
CA VAL A 51 32.20 25.37 12.67
C VAL A 51 30.91 25.49 11.85
N SER A 52 31.04 25.44 10.52
CA SER A 52 29.90 25.50 9.61
C SER A 52 28.94 24.33 9.82
N ALA A 53 27.64 24.65 9.96
CA ALA A 53 26.57 23.66 10.03
C ALA A 53 26.12 23.14 8.65
N ALA A 54 26.84 23.46 7.56
CA ALA A 54 26.42 23.10 6.20
C ALA A 54 26.28 21.58 5.99
N GLY A 55 27.26 20.78 6.42
CA GLY A 55 27.19 19.31 6.31
C GLY A 55 26.05 18.70 7.12
N TYR A 56 25.76 19.24 8.30
CA TYR A 56 24.62 18.83 9.13
C TYR A 56 23.29 19.08 8.42
N ARG A 57 23.14 20.25 7.77
CA ARG A 57 21.93 20.57 6.98
C ARG A 57 21.78 19.66 5.76
N GLN A 58 22.88 19.30 5.09
CA GLN A 58 22.84 18.36 3.97
C GLN A 58 22.43 16.95 4.42
N ALA A 59 22.98 16.47 5.54
CA ALA A 59 22.59 15.18 6.12
C ALA A 59 21.10 15.17 6.51
N ASP A 60 20.59 16.26 7.09
CA ASP A 60 19.17 16.41 7.41
C ASP A 60 18.28 16.39 6.15
N GLN A 61 18.72 17.04 5.06
CA GLN A 61 18.03 16.98 3.76
C GLN A 61 18.00 15.57 3.16
N VAL A 62 19.07 14.79 3.30
CA VAL A 62 19.12 13.39 2.85
C VAL A 62 18.16 12.52 3.68
N ALA A 63 18.13 12.72 5.00
CA ALA A 63 17.18 12.03 5.88
C ALA A 63 15.73 12.35 5.50
N GLN A 64 15.43 13.63 5.25
CA GLN A 64 14.11 14.06 4.80
C GLN A 64 13.74 13.44 3.44
N TRP A 65 14.66 13.47 2.46
CA TRP A 65 14.43 12.86 1.15
C TRP A 65 14.16 11.35 1.26
N ALA A 66 14.94 10.64 2.08
CA ALA A 66 14.75 9.22 2.33
C ALA A 66 13.37 8.94 2.96
N ALA A 67 12.99 9.73 3.96
CA ALA A 67 11.67 9.64 4.59
C ALA A 67 10.52 9.91 3.60
N ASP A 68 10.70 10.87 2.69
CA ASP A 68 9.70 11.21 1.66
C ASP A 68 9.48 10.05 0.67
N GLN A 69 10.52 9.26 0.37
CA GLN A 69 10.39 8.10 -0.52
C GLN A 69 9.63 6.92 0.13
N LEU A 70 9.71 6.77 1.46
CA LEU A 70 9.14 5.62 2.17
C LEU A 70 7.63 5.47 1.93
N GLY A 71 6.88 6.57 1.84
CA GLY A 71 5.44 6.54 1.62
C GLY A 71 5.04 5.94 0.27
N MET A 72 5.82 6.21 -0.77
CA MET A 72 5.61 5.67 -2.12
C MET A 72 6.11 4.23 -2.22
N LEU A 73 7.28 3.92 -1.65
CA LEU A 73 7.83 2.55 -1.64
C LEU A 73 6.92 1.58 -0.87
N THR A 74 6.43 1.99 0.30
CA THR A 74 5.51 1.16 1.11
C THR A 74 4.21 0.89 0.37
N ARG A 75 3.68 1.89 -0.32
CA ARG A 75 2.49 1.74 -1.15
C ARG A 75 2.71 0.75 -2.29
N ARG A 76 3.85 0.84 -2.99
CA ARG A 76 4.22 -0.15 -4.02
C ARG A 76 4.28 -1.56 -3.46
N TYR A 77 4.85 -1.72 -2.28
CA TYR A 77 4.91 -3.01 -1.60
C TYR A 77 3.51 -3.54 -1.29
N ASN A 78 2.65 -2.71 -0.69
CA ASN A 78 1.30 -3.09 -0.33
C ASN A 78 0.47 -3.50 -1.56
N TYR A 79 0.61 -2.77 -2.67
CA TYR A 79 -0.01 -3.14 -3.94
C TYR A 79 0.52 -4.44 -4.53
N ALA A 80 1.82 -4.70 -4.42
CA ALA A 80 2.44 -5.90 -5.00
C ALA A 80 2.01 -7.19 -4.28
N ILE A 81 1.77 -7.15 -2.97
CA ILE A 81 1.33 -8.34 -2.22
C ILE A 81 -0.15 -8.70 -2.42
N THR A 82 -0.98 -7.75 -2.86
CA THR A 82 -2.41 -7.96 -3.13
C THR A 82 -2.74 -8.09 -4.61
N HIS A 83 -1.80 -7.73 -5.48
CA HIS A 83 -1.92 -7.85 -6.93
C HIS A 83 -0.71 -8.62 -7.49
N PRO A 84 -0.58 -9.92 -7.20
CA PRO A 84 0.56 -10.69 -7.69
C PRO A 84 0.56 -10.75 -9.22
N ASP A 85 1.74 -10.56 -9.82
CA ASP A 85 1.94 -10.70 -11.26
C ASP A 85 1.60 -12.14 -11.69
N GLN A 86 0.60 -12.33 -12.56
CA GLN A 86 0.20 -13.66 -13.04
C GLN A 86 1.28 -14.39 -13.88
N GLY A 87 2.39 -13.70 -14.21
CA GLY A 87 3.40 -14.13 -15.19
C GLY A 87 4.70 -14.72 -14.64
N GLY A 88 4.80 -15.00 -13.34
CA GLY A 88 6.03 -15.49 -12.72
C GLY A 88 7.00 -14.36 -12.37
N GLY A 89 7.61 -14.47 -11.17
CA GLY A 89 8.47 -13.45 -10.59
C GLY A 89 9.70 -13.12 -11.43
N VAL A 90 10.31 -11.98 -11.12
CA VAL A 90 11.59 -11.59 -11.70
C VAL A 90 12.65 -12.53 -11.16
N ASP A 91 13.34 -13.28 -12.02
CA ASP A 91 14.53 -14.03 -11.62
C ASP A 91 15.52 -13.05 -10.99
N THR A 92 15.98 -13.34 -9.78
CA THR A 92 16.97 -12.54 -9.07
C THR A 92 18.23 -12.42 -9.92
N PRO A 93 18.72 -11.20 -10.23
CA PRO A 93 20.03 -11.05 -10.85
C PRO A 93 21.09 -11.67 -9.94
N PRO A 94 22.15 -12.29 -10.50
CA PRO A 94 23.25 -12.82 -9.69
C PRO A 94 23.82 -11.70 -8.81
N ALA A 95 24.16 -12.07 -7.57
CA ALA A 95 24.69 -11.14 -6.58
C ALA A 95 25.90 -10.36 -7.15
N PRO A 96 26.02 -9.05 -6.89
CA PRO A 96 27.19 -8.30 -7.29
C PRO A 96 28.44 -8.91 -6.63
N PRO A 97 29.59 -8.99 -7.33
CA PRO A 97 30.81 -9.53 -6.75
C PRO A 97 31.20 -8.70 -5.51
N SER A 98 31.64 -9.40 -4.47
CA SER A 98 32.07 -8.79 -3.20
C SER A 98 33.15 -7.72 -3.47
N PRO A 99 33.20 -6.62 -2.69
CA PRO A 99 34.26 -5.62 -2.82
C PRO A 99 35.61 -6.29 -2.52
N GLY A 100 36.42 -6.47 -3.56
CA GLY A 100 37.79 -6.94 -3.41
C GLY A 100 38.61 -5.91 -2.65
N THR A 101 39.25 -6.32 -1.56
CA THR A 101 40.32 -5.58 -0.88
C THR A 101 41.53 -5.48 -1.82
N GLY A 102 41.56 -4.44 -2.65
CA GLY A 102 42.71 -4.06 -3.47
C GLY A 102 43.51 -2.94 -2.81
N THR A 103 44.77 -3.24 -2.49
CA THR A 103 45.83 -2.31 -2.06
C THR A 103 45.99 -1.15 -3.07
N PRO A 104 46.34 0.07 -2.62
CA PRO A 104 46.45 1.22 -3.51
C PRO A 104 47.82 1.25 -4.22
N ASP A 105 47.82 1.54 -5.51
CA ASP A 105 49.03 1.92 -6.26
C ASP A 105 48.85 3.35 -6.82
N PRO A 106 49.86 4.24 -6.76
CA PRO A 106 49.70 5.65 -7.01
C PRO A 106 50.11 6.03 -8.45
N GLY A 107 49.33 6.87 -9.13
CA GLY A 107 49.82 7.51 -10.35
C GLY A 107 48.83 8.32 -11.17
N THR A 108 49.01 9.64 -11.10
CA THR A 108 48.79 10.66 -12.15
C THR A 108 47.54 11.56 -12.05
N PRO A 109 47.70 12.90 -11.98
CA PRO A 109 46.62 13.87 -11.75
C PRO A 109 46.15 14.59 -13.02
N GLY A 110 44.91 15.11 -12.96
CA GLY A 110 44.51 16.34 -13.65
C GLY A 110 43.34 16.24 -14.64
N GLY A 111 42.29 17.02 -14.39
CA GLY A 111 41.23 17.27 -15.37
C GLY A 111 39.95 17.82 -14.76
N GLY A 112 39.95 19.07 -14.32
CA GLY A 112 38.76 19.78 -13.87
C GLY A 112 37.80 20.04 -15.03
N GLY A 113 36.55 19.59 -14.88
CA GLY A 113 35.44 19.88 -15.80
C GLY A 113 34.16 20.15 -15.01
N THR A 114 33.65 21.36 -15.12
CA THR A 114 32.37 21.80 -14.55
C THR A 114 31.22 20.97 -15.13
N PRO A 115 30.25 20.46 -14.35
CA PRO A 115 29.14 19.70 -14.91
C PRO A 115 28.15 20.63 -15.62
N ALA A 116 27.85 20.32 -16.88
CA ALA A 116 26.84 21.02 -17.68
C ALA A 116 25.41 20.74 -17.18
N PRO A 117 24.45 21.68 -17.34
CA PRO A 117 23.08 21.49 -16.88
C PRO A 117 22.36 20.42 -17.71
N VAL A 118 21.83 19.40 -17.02
CA VAL A 118 21.01 18.35 -17.66
C VAL A 118 19.64 18.94 -17.99
N PRO A 119 19.18 18.92 -19.27
CA PRO A 119 17.86 19.42 -19.62
C PRO A 119 16.75 18.52 -19.04
N PRO A 120 15.58 19.08 -18.66
CA PRO A 120 14.51 18.31 -18.06
C PRO A 120 13.97 17.29 -19.07
N PRO A 121 13.63 16.05 -18.63
CA PRO A 121 13.12 15.03 -19.52
C PRO A 121 11.78 15.47 -20.11
N ARG A 122 11.72 15.50 -21.45
CA ARG A 122 10.49 15.72 -22.21
C ARG A 122 9.48 14.64 -21.84
N ARG A 123 8.30 15.05 -21.35
CA ARG A 123 7.18 14.15 -21.08
C ARG A 123 6.77 13.44 -22.37
N LYS A 124 7.09 12.16 -22.48
CA LYS A 124 6.47 11.25 -23.46
C LYS A 124 5.31 10.54 -22.79
N ASN A 125 4.18 10.52 -23.50
CA ASN A 125 2.93 9.92 -23.08
C ASN A 125 3.10 8.44 -22.68
N THR A 126 2.47 8.13 -21.55
CA THR A 126 1.91 6.84 -21.10
C THR A 126 2.52 5.56 -21.66
N VAL A 127 3.38 4.95 -20.85
CA VAL A 127 3.60 3.50 -20.89
C VAL A 127 2.31 2.77 -20.46
N PRO A 128 1.95 1.64 -21.09
CA PRO A 128 0.78 0.85 -20.70
C PRO A 128 1.07 0.18 -19.35
N ARG A 129 0.40 0.65 -18.29
CA ARG A 129 0.33 0.08 -16.93
C ARG A 129 1.62 -0.55 -16.37
N GLY A 130 2.74 0.16 -16.49
CA GLY A 130 3.97 -0.18 -15.75
C GLY A 130 3.87 0.20 -14.25
N ALA A 131 4.95 -0.04 -13.50
CA ALA A 131 5.18 0.15 -12.05
C ALA A 131 4.82 1.53 -11.40
N GLY A 132 3.97 2.34 -12.02
CA GLY A 132 3.52 3.66 -11.56
C GLY A 132 2.00 3.81 -11.34
N ASP A 133 1.15 2.86 -11.77
CA ASP A 133 -0.29 2.91 -11.48
C ASP A 133 -0.60 2.21 -10.15
N LEU A 134 -0.54 2.98 -9.05
CA LEU A 134 -0.78 2.54 -7.67
C LEU A 134 -2.15 3.02 -7.18
N GLY A 135 -3.15 3.04 -8.05
CA GLY A 135 -4.49 3.54 -7.75
C GLY A 135 -4.58 5.05 -7.56
N GLY A 136 -5.65 5.52 -6.89
CA GLY A 136 -6.05 6.93 -6.87
C GLY A 136 -5.21 7.90 -6.04
N PHE A 137 -4.22 7.41 -5.27
CA PHE A 137 -3.44 8.24 -4.34
C PHE A 137 -1.93 8.24 -4.65
N PRO A 138 -1.25 9.40 -4.53
CA PRO A 138 0.17 9.53 -4.86
C PRO A 138 1.11 8.83 -3.87
N ASN A 139 0.69 8.63 -2.62
CA ASN A 139 1.46 7.95 -1.58
C ASN A 139 0.52 7.36 -0.52
N ARG A 140 1.08 6.51 0.37
CA ARG A 140 0.33 5.88 1.46
C ARG A 140 -0.36 6.91 2.35
N GLN A 141 0.32 7.99 2.73
CA GLN A 141 -0.21 9.01 3.63
C GLN A 141 -1.48 9.69 3.07
N ALA A 142 -1.53 9.94 1.77
CA ALA A 142 -2.70 10.47 1.09
C ALA A 142 -3.89 9.50 1.14
N ALA A 143 -3.65 8.21 0.86
CA ALA A 143 -4.67 7.16 0.97
C ALA A 143 -5.20 7.03 2.41
N LEU A 144 -4.30 6.97 3.39
CA LEU A 144 -4.65 6.92 4.81
C LEU A 144 -5.45 8.15 5.26
N LYS A 145 -5.12 9.34 4.75
CA LYS A 145 -5.83 10.59 5.07
C LYS A 145 -7.25 10.57 4.51
N ALA A 146 -7.41 10.16 3.25
CA ALA A 146 -8.72 10.02 2.62
C ALA A 146 -9.59 9.00 3.36
N ALA A 147 -9.05 7.82 3.64
CA ALA A 147 -9.73 6.77 4.39
C ALA A 147 -10.18 7.21 5.79
N LYS A 148 -9.33 7.96 6.52
CA LYS A 148 -9.69 8.52 7.83
C LYS A 148 -10.84 9.53 7.73
N ALA A 149 -10.83 10.39 6.71
CA ALA A 149 -11.88 11.37 6.50
C ALA A 149 -13.21 10.67 6.16
N ASP A 150 -13.19 9.70 5.26
CA ASP A 150 -14.37 8.93 4.89
C ASP A 150 -14.91 8.12 6.07
N ALA A 151 -14.05 7.45 6.86
CA ALA A 151 -14.46 6.74 8.07
C ALA A 151 -15.13 7.66 9.09
N LEU A 152 -14.61 8.88 9.27
CA LEU A 152 -15.21 9.88 10.16
C LEU A 152 -16.58 10.33 9.64
N SER A 153 -16.70 10.57 8.33
CA SER A 153 -17.98 10.93 7.71
C SER A 153 -19.02 9.82 7.83
N VAL A 154 -18.63 8.55 7.66
CA VAL A 154 -19.51 7.41 7.90
C VAL A 154 -19.92 7.35 9.37
N ALA A 155 -18.97 7.42 10.30
CA ALA A 155 -19.28 7.36 11.73
C ALA A 155 -20.25 8.48 12.16
N ALA A 156 -20.03 9.71 11.68
CA ALA A 156 -20.93 10.82 11.93
C ALA A 156 -22.33 10.59 11.33
N ALA A 157 -22.41 10.09 10.09
CA ALA A 157 -23.68 9.78 9.44
C ALA A 157 -24.47 8.70 10.20
N LEU A 158 -23.79 7.64 10.64
CA LEU A 158 -24.42 6.56 11.43
C LEU A 158 -24.88 7.06 12.81
N GLN A 159 -24.06 7.87 13.49
CA GLN A 159 -24.42 8.45 14.79
C GLN A 159 -25.64 9.37 14.68
N ASP A 160 -25.69 10.21 13.65
CA ASP A 160 -26.77 11.18 13.43
C ASP A 160 -27.98 10.56 12.71
N ARG A 161 -27.93 9.27 12.38
CA ARG A 161 -28.94 8.54 11.57
C ARG A 161 -29.25 9.24 10.25
N ARG A 162 -28.21 9.76 9.60
CA ARG A 162 -28.28 10.41 8.29
C ARG A 162 -27.73 9.49 7.21
N PRO A 163 -28.12 9.68 5.94
CA PRO A 163 -27.50 8.97 4.84
C PRO A 163 -25.98 9.19 4.81
N VAL A 164 -25.23 8.12 4.57
CA VAL A 164 -23.78 8.22 4.31
C VAL A 164 -23.56 9.09 3.06
N PRO A 165 -22.70 10.12 3.12
CA PRO A 165 -22.50 11.05 2.00
C PRO A 165 -22.09 10.36 0.70
N ASP A 166 -22.60 10.84 -0.44
CA ASP A 166 -22.27 10.30 -1.77
C ASP A 166 -20.78 10.36 -2.11
N SER A 167 -20.05 11.31 -1.53
CA SER A 167 -18.59 11.40 -1.66
C SER A 167 -17.88 10.14 -1.13
N VAL A 168 -18.36 9.58 -0.01
CA VAL A 168 -17.80 8.35 0.57
C VAL A 168 -18.05 7.18 -0.39
N TRP A 169 -19.27 7.06 -0.92
CA TRP A 169 -19.60 6.00 -1.88
C TRP A 169 -18.76 6.11 -3.16
N LYS A 170 -18.54 7.33 -3.66
CA LYS A 170 -17.69 7.60 -4.81
C LYS A 170 -16.23 7.22 -4.53
N HIS A 171 -15.69 7.58 -3.38
CA HIS A 171 -14.33 7.23 -2.99
C HIS A 171 -14.16 5.73 -2.79
N LEU A 172 -15.08 5.08 -2.09
CA LEU A 172 -15.04 3.63 -1.87
C LEU A 172 -15.09 2.87 -3.20
N LYS A 173 -15.95 3.28 -4.13
CA LYS A 173 -16.02 2.67 -5.47
C LYS A 173 -14.74 2.88 -6.28
N ALA A 174 -14.11 4.05 -6.16
CA ALA A 174 -12.91 4.38 -6.93
C ALA A 174 -11.63 3.76 -6.35
N ASN A 175 -11.66 3.30 -5.10
CA ASN A 175 -10.49 2.82 -4.36
C ASN A 175 -10.77 1.52 -3.60
N SER A 176 -11.73 0.70 -4.06
CA SER A 176 -12.06 -0.59 -3.42
C SER A 176 -10.94 -1.62 -3.56
N ASP A 177 -10.07 -1.43 -4.56
CA ASP A 177 -8.86 -2.20 -4.82
C ASP A 177 -7.59 -1.60 -4.17
N ASP A 178 -7.73 -0.49 -3.44
CA ASP A 178 -6.59 0.17 -2.82
C ASP A 178 -6.29 -0.38 -1.42
N PRO A 179 -5.14 -1.04 -1.21
CA PRO A 179 -4.82 -1.68 0.06
C PRO A 179 -4.67 -0.67 1.22
N ASP A 180 -4.05 0.48 0.99
CA ASP A 180 -3.81 1.46 2.06
C ASP A 180 -5.12 2.17 2.47
N TYR A 181 -5.97 2.50 1.50
CA TYR A 181 -7.26 3.13 1.74
C TYR A 181 -8.21 2.17 2.46
N THR A 182 -8.37 0.94 1.96
CA THR A 182 -9.32 -0.05 2.51
C THR A 182 -8.89 -0.55 3.88
N GLU A 183 -7.60 -0.84 4.10
CA GLU A 183 -7.03 -1.15 5.43
C GLU A 183 -7.46 -0.08 6.44
N LYS A 184 -7.19 1.19 6.11
CA LYS A 184 -7.40 2.27 7.07
C LYS A 184 -8.86 2.62 7.28
N LEU A 185 -9.69 2.51 6.24
CA LEU A 185 -11.12 2.75 6.32
C LEU A 185 -11.74 1.77 7.32
N TYR A 186 -11.49 0.47 7.16
CA TYR A 186 -12.08 -0.55 8.03
C TYR A 186 -11.43 -0.67 9.40
N GLU A 187 -10.13 -0.36 9.53
CA GLU A 187 -9.50 -0.19 10.85
C GLU A 187 -10.22 0.89 11.66
N ARG A 188 -10.57 2.02 11.03
CA ARG A 188 -11.23 3.15 11.69
C ARG A 188 -12.69 2.92 11.98
N LEU A 189 -13.43 2.29 11.07
CA LEU A 189 -14.83 1.95 11.27
C LEU A 189 -15.02 0.86 12.33
N GLY A 190 -14.10 -0.10 12.36
CA GLY A 190 -14.27 -1.32 13.13
C GLY A 190 -15.50 -2.14 12.70
N PRO A 191 -15.82 -3.22 13.44
CA PRO A 191 -16.93 -4.11 13.08
C PRO A 191 -18.29 -3.40 13.04
N ALA A 192 -18.56 -2.51 14.00
CA ALA A 192 -19.84 -1.83 14.10
C ALA A 192 -20.05 -0.82 12.97
N GLY A 193 -19.03 0.00 12.67
CA GLY A 193 -19.10 0.94 11.55
C GLY A 193 -19.20 0.24 10.19
N VAL A 194 -18.60 -0.94 10.04
CA VAL A 194 -18.74 -1.76 8.82
C VAL A 194 -20.17 -2.29 8.66
N ALA A 195 -20.79 -2.82 9.73
CA ALA A 195 -22.19 -3.24 9.66
C ALA A 195 -23.12 -2.07 9.30
N GLY A 196 -22.94 -0.91 9.95
CA GLY A 196 -23.72 0.30 9.62
C GLY A 196 -23.46 0.79 8.20
N LEU A 197 -22.25 0.66 7.66
CA LEU A 197 -21.98 0.97 6.26
C LEU A 197 -22.71 0.01 5.31
N ILE A 198 -22.78 -1.28 5.64
CA ILE A 198 -23.52 -2.28 4.86
C ILE A 198 -25.02 -1.99 4.89
N GLU A 199 -25.57 -1.70 6.06
CA GLU A 199 -26.96 -1.26 6.25
C GLU A 199 -27.25 0.00 5.40
N ALA A 200 -26.37 1.01 5.47
CA ALA A 200 -26.51 2.27 4.73
C ALA A 200 -26.41 2.11 3.20
N ALA A 201 -25.91 0.97 2.70
CA ALA A 201 -25.98 0.66 1.28
C ALA A 201 -27.42 0.36 0.83
N ASN A 202 -28.32 0.00 1.76
CA ASN A 202 -29.76 -0.20 1.54
C ASN A 202 -30.07 -1.08 0.32
N GLY A 203 -29.33 -2.19 0.18
CA GLY A 203 -29.51 -3.13 -0.94
C GLY A 203 -28.96 -2.68 -2.29
N ASP A 204 -28.33 -1.50 -2.39
CA ASP A 204 -27.69 -1.02 -3.62
C ASP A 204 -26.54 -1.96 -4.01
N LYS A 205 -26.73 -2.69 -5.11
CA LYS A 205 -25.77 -3.70 -5.60
C LYS A 205 -24.40 -3.11 -5.91
N ALA A 206 -24.31 -1.85 -6.37
CA ALA A 206 -23.04 -1.22 -6.69
C ALA A 206 -22.26 -0.86 -5.42
N LYS A 207 -22.96 -0.33 -4.40
CA LYS A 207 -22.36 -0.05 -3.09
C LYS A 207 -21.92 -1.32 -2.39
N LEU A 208 -22.77 -2.35 -2.38
CA LEU A 208 -22.47 -3.64 -1.77
C LEU A 208 -21.29 -4.34 -2.45
N LYS A 209 -21.20 -4.28 -3.78
CA LYS A 209 -20.04 -4.80 -4.52
C LYS A 209 -18.74 -4.06 -4.15
N ALA A 210 -18.77 -2.73 -4.04
CA ALA A 210 -17.61 -1.96 -3.62
C ALA A 210 -17.17 -2.31 -2.18
N ILE A 211 -18.12 -2.53 -1.27
CA ILE A 211 -17.82 -3.01 0.10
C ILE A 211 -17.21 -4.41 0.05
N GLN A 212 -17.74 -5.33 -0.76
CA GLN A 212 -17.23 -6.70 -0.88
C GLN A 212 -15.78 -6.73 -1.37
N GLU A 213 -15.48 -5.98 -2.44
CA GLU A 213 -14.13 -5.85 -3.00
C GLU A 213 -13.16 -5.26 -1.98
N ALA A 214 -13.57 -4.18 -1.33
CA ALA A 214 -12.76 -3.52 -0.31
C ALA A 214 -12.50 -4.42 0.91
N LEU A 215 -13.49 -5.22 1.35
CA LEU A 215 -13.31 -6.19 2.44
C LEU A 215 -12.29 -7.25 2.06
N GLY A 216 -12.36 -7.75 0.83
CA GLY A 216 -11.35 -8.66 0.27
C GLY A 216 -9.96 -8.05 0.38
N MET A 217 -9.79 -6.86 -0.21
CA MET A 217 -8.52 -6.12 -0.21
C MET A 217 -7.98 -5.86 1.21
N ALA A 218 -8.81 -5.33 2.11
CA ALA A 218 -8.40 -5.03 3.47
C ALA A 218 -7.99 -6.27 4.27
N SER A 219 -8.58 -7.44 3.98
CA SER A 219 -8.24 -8.69 4.68
C SER A 219 -6.79 -9.14 4.51
N HIS A 220 -6.08 -8.59 3.50
CA HIS A 220 -4.64 -8.81 3.30
C HIS A 220 -3.77 -7.94 4.20
N HIS A 221 -4.31 -6.82 4.72
CA HIS A 221 -3.55 -5.82 5.46
C HIS A 221 -4.00 -5.67 6.92
N MET A 222 -5.22 -6.05 7.25
CA MET A 222 -5.73 -6.04 8.62
C MET A 222 -6.18 -7.43 9.08
N THR A 223 -6.12 -7.65 10.40
CA THR A 223 -6.57 -8.91 11.00
C THR A 223 -8.09 -8.90 11.15
N MET A 224 -8.77 -9.67 10.29
CA MET A 224 -10.20 -10.01 10.42
C MET A 224 -10.35 -11.39 11.07
N ASP A 225 -9.97 -11.49 12.34
CA ASP A 225 -10.02 -12.74 13.10
C ASP A 225 -11.44 -13.08 13.59
N VAL A 226 -11.56 -14.22 14.29
CA VAL A 226 -12.83 -14.71 14.85
C VAL A 226 -13.49 -13.67 15.75
N LYS A 227 -12.72 -12.89 16.51
CA LYS A 227 -13.25 -11.88 17.43
C LYS A 227 -13.83 -10.70 16.63
N TRP A 228 -13.10 -10.22 15.63
CA TRP A 228 -13.54 -9.12 14.76
C TRP A 228 -14.79 -9.52 13.97
N LEU A 229 -14.78 -10.70 13.35
CA LEU A 229 -15.92 -11.22 12.57
C LEU A 229 -17.15 -11.48 13.44
N ARG A 230 -16.97 -12.01 14.66
CA ARG A 230 -18.09 -12.19 15.61
C ARG A 230 -18.70 -10.86 16.00
N ALA A 231 -17.89 -9.84 16.25
CA ALA A 231 -18.39 -8.50 16.57
C ALA A 231 -19.17 -7.90 15.38
N LEU A 232 -18.70 -8.10 14.15
CA LEU A 232 -19.39 -7.64 12.94
C LEU A 232 -20.76 -8.32 12.81
N LEU A 233 -20.80 -9.65 12.97
CA LEU A 233 -22.06 -10.41 12.92
C LEU A 233 -23.03 -10.01 14.04
N ALA A 234 -22.53 -9.74 15.24
CA ALA A 234 -23.36 -9.31 16.37
C ALA A 234 -23.94 -7.89 16.18
N GLU A 235 -23.29 -7.03 15.41
CA GLU A 235 -23.90 -5.75 14.97
C GLU A 235 -24.93 -5.99 13.87
N ALA A 236 -24.61 -6.83 12.88
CA ALA A 236 -25.54 -7.17 11.80
C ALA A 236 -26.83 -7.87 12.31
N ASP A 237 -26.73 -8.64 13.39
CA ASP A 237 -27.90 -9.22 14.06
C ASP A 237 -28.80 -8.13 14.66
N ARG A 238 -28.21 -7.05 15.19
CA ARG A 238 -28.96 -5.93 15.80
C ARG A 238 -29.70 -5.10 14.75
N THR A 239 -29.14 -4.97 13.54
CA THR A 239 -29.78 -4.23 12.44
C THR A 239 -30.66 -5.12 11.55
N GLY A 240 -30.58 -6.45 11.68
CA GLY A 240 -31.31 -7.41 10.86
C GLY A 240 -30.63 -7.77 9.54
N ASP A 241 -29.41 -7.27 9.29
CA ASP A 241 -28.66 -7.44 8.04
C ASP A 241 -27.73 -8.67 8.02
N ARG A 242 -27.80 -9.55 9.03
CA ARG A 242 -26.92 -10.73 9.13
C ARG A 242 -26.82 -11.52 7.82
N PRO A 243 -27.91 -11.85 7.09
CA PRO A 243 -27.81 -12.61 5.85
C PRO A 243 -26.98 -11.89 4.77
N LEU A 244 -27.13 -10.57 4.68
CA LEU A 244 -26.41 -9.74 3.72
C LEU A 244 -24.92 -9.64 4.08
N VAL A 245 -24.60 -9.45 5.36
CA VAL A 245 -23.20 -9.43 5.84
C VAL A 245 -22.51 -10.77 5.57
N VAL A 246 -23.19 -11.90 5.84
CA VAL A 246 -22.64 -13.23 5.54
C VAL A 246 -22.42 -13.41 4.04
N GLN A 247 -23.34 -12.92 3.20
CA GLN A 247 -23.19 -12.97 1.75
C GLN A 247 -21.97 -12.18 1.28
N LEU A 248 -21.76 -10.97 1.81
CA LEU A 248 -20.59 -10.16 1.48
C LEU A 248 -19.28 -10.82 1.92
N LEU A 249 -19.21 -11.31 3.17
CA LEU A 249 -18.01 -11.97 3.69
C LEU A 249 -17.66 -13.22 2.89
N THR A 250 -18.65 -14.03 2.51
CA THR A 250 -18.44 -15.26 1.73
C THR A 250 -18.19 -15.03 0.25
N GLY A 251 -18.58 -13.86 -0.29
CA GLY A 251 -18.29 -13.44 -1.66
C GLY A 251 -16.97 -12.66 -1.82
N ALA A 252 -16.41 -12.12 -0.75
CA ALA A 252 -15.16 -11.37 -0.77
C ALA A 252 -13.96 -12.32 -0.99
N ASP A 253 -13.01 -11.90 -1.82
CA ASP A 253 -11.74 -12.61 -1.98
C ASP A 253 -10.82 -12.30 -0.79
N VAL A 254 -11.07 -13.01 0.31
CA VAL A 254 -10.36 -12.82 1.57
C VAL A 254 -9.15 -13.74 1.69
N THR A 255 -8.19 -13.32 2.51
CA THR A 255 -7.04 -14.17 2.86
C THR A 255 -7.45 -15.52 3.46
N GLN A 256 -6.58 -16.50 3.31
CA GLN A 256 -6.75 -17.84 3.90
C GLN A 256 -6.99 -17.77 5.42
N LYS A 257 -6.28 -16.87 6.13
CA LYS A 257 -6.45 -16.67 7.57
C LYS A 257 -7.86 -16.17 7.93
N THR A 258 -8.39 -15.20 7.18
CA THR A 258 -9.76 -14.72 7.37
C THR A 258 -10.78 -15.80 7.04
N ARG A 259 -10.55 -16.58 5.97
CA ARG A 259 -11.38 -17.73 5.59
C ARG A 259 -11.44 -18.81 6.67
N GLU A 260 -10.32 -19.11 7.32
CA GLU A 260 -10.27 -20.04 8.47
C GLU A 260 -11.04 -19.49 9.67
N ALA A 261 -10.92 -18.19 9.95
CA ALA A 261 -11.70 -17.53 11.00
C ALA A 261 -13.20 -17.58 10.73
N MET A 262 -13.61 -17.39 9.46
CA MET A 262 -14.98 -17.58 9.00
C MET A 262 -15.46 -19.02 9.19
N GLY A 263 -14.62 -20.01 8.86
CA GLY A 263 -14.93 -21.43 9.09
C GLY A 263 -15.16 -21.76 10.56
N LYS A 264 -14.38 -21.18 11.48
CA LYS A 264 -14.60 -21.33 12.95
C LYS A 264 -15.93 -20.72 13.43
N LEU A 265 -16.53 -19.83 12.64
CA LEU A 265 -17.84 -19.23 12.90
C LEU A 265 -18.97 -19.93 12.13
N GLY A 266 -18.68 -21.02 11.41
CA GLY A 266 -19.65 -21.73 10.57
C GLY A 266 -20.09 -20.96 9.33
N LEU A 267 -19.33 -19.95 8.92
CA LEU A 267 -19.61 -19.18 7.72
C LEU A 267 -18.96 -19.88 6.52
N HIS A 268 -19.78 -20.51 5.70
CA HIS A 268 -19.32 -21.19 4.49
C HIS A 268 -19.93 -20.54 3.25
N PRO A 269 -19.16 -20.44 2.14
CA PRO A 269 -19.75 -20.11 0.85
C PRO A 269 -20.89 -21.09 0.58
N ARG A 270 -22.07 -20.59 0.23
CA ARG A 270 -23.12 -21.49 -0.27
C ARG A 270 -22.59 -22.11 -1.55
N THR A 271 -22.17 -23.36 -1.50
CA THR A 271 -21.99 -24.19 -2.68
C THR A 271 -23.31 -24.15 -3.42
N ARG A 272 -23.34 -23.52 -4.60
CA ARG A 272 -24.47 -23.66 -5.51
C ARG A 272 -24.54 -25.14 -5.85
N SER A 273 -25.53 -25.84 -5.33
CA SER A 273 -25.94 -27.13 -5.88
C SER A 273 -26.25 -26.90 -7.36
N ALA A 274 -25.50 -27.59 -8.22
CA ALA A 274 -25.80 -27.70 -9.64
C ALA A 274 -27.08 -28.53 -9.84
#